data_AF-A0A3C0GK04-F1
#
_entry.id   AF-A0A3C0GK04-F1
#
_cell.length_a   1.000
_cell.length_b   1.000
_cell.length_c   1.000
_cell.angle_alpha   90.00
_cell.angle_beta   90.00
_cell.angle_gamma   90.00
#
_symmetry.space_group_name_H-M   'P 1'
#
loop_
_entity.id
_entity.type
_entity.pdbx_description
1 polymer ?
#
loop_
_entity_poly.entity_id
_entity_poly.type
_entity_poly.pdbx_seq_one_letter_code
_entity_poly.pdbx_strand_id
1 'polypeptide(L)'
;MSALSFEAVKVRITQNKQGVYLVLNVHPDEVPEDLLRSWVGQRYYCALIGIQDDETPVPHKPITKKSHGQKYVDRAGIMAREKEFWEFAGVENEEDASEFIRNFCNIHSRSELKSNEFAQILFENINDKYNKWYEENGK
;
A
#
# COMPACT_ATOMS: atom_id res chain seq x y z
N MET A 1 33.30 14.37 12.15
CA MET A 1 32.24 14.82 11.22
C MET A 1 30.91 14.49 11.86
N SER A 2 30.10 15.50 12.16
CA SER A 2 28.74 15.31 12.67
C SER A 2 27.77 15.18 11.49
N ALA A 3 26.68 14.44 11.67
CA ALA A 3 25.58 14.48 10.72
C ALA A 3 24.94 15.88 10.75
N LEU A 4 24.54 16.39 9.58
CA LEU A 4 23.73 17.60 9.48
C LEU A 4 22.28 17.21 9.77
N SER A 5 21.62 17.94 10.66
CA SER A 5 20.19 17.79 10.98
C SER A 5 19.54 19.16 10.86
N PHE A 6 18.46 19.24 10.09
CA PHE A 6 17.68 20.45 9.84
C PHE A 6 16.27 20.04 9.43
N GLU A 7 15.29 20.92 9.67
CA GLU A 7 13.94 20.76 9.19
C GLU A 7 13.80 21.31 7.77
N ALA A 8 12.96 20.67 6.96
CA ALA A 8 12.72 21.14 5.60
C ALA A 8 11.33 20.77 5.08
N VAL A 9 10.73 21.68 4.33
CA VAL A 9 9.46 21.47 3.65
C VAL A 9 9.71 20.93 2.25
N LYS A 10 9.06 19.80 1.90
CA LYS A 10 9.06 19.28 0.53
C LYS A 10 8.29 20.23 -0.39
N VAL A 11 8.99 20.86 -1.33
CA VAL A 11 8.37 21.76 -2.32
C VAL A 11 7.97 21.01 -3.59
N ARG A 12 8.88 20.20 -4.14
CA ARG A 12 8.68 19.54 -5.43
C ARG A 12 9.50 18.26 -5.55
N ILE A 13 8.94 17.28 -6.25
CA ILE A 13 9.69 16.13 -6.79
C ILE A 13 9.47 16.08 -8.29
N THR A 14 10.55 15.94 -9.05
CA THR A 14 10.50 15.80 -10.52
C THR A 14 11.39 14.65 -10.95
N GLN A 15 10.94 13.86 -11.93
CA GLN A 15 11.71 12.75 -12.49
C GLN A 15 11.97 12.99 -13.97
N ASN A 16 13.19 12.71 -14.42
CA ASN A 16 13.59 12.73 -15.82
C ASN A 16 14.55 11.56 -16.12
N LYS A 17 15.17 11.56 -17.31
CA LYS A 17 16.10 10.50 -17.73
C LYS A 17 17.37 10.43 -16.87
N GLN A 18 17.75 11.53 -16.21
CA GLN A 18 18.94 11.65 -15.38
C GLN A 18 18.69 11.23 -13.92
N GLY A 19 17.44 11.19 -13.48
CA GLY A 19 17.08 10.70 -12.14
C GLY A 19 15.87 11.41 -11.53
N VAL A 20 15.79 11.36 -10.20
CA VAL A 20 14.75 12.01 -9.40
C VAL A 20 15.36 13.18 -8.64
N TYR A 21 14.77 14.35 -8.79
CA TYR A 21 15.16 15.58 -8.12
C TYR A 21 14.15 15.89 -7.03
N LEU A 22 14.65 15.99 -5.79
CA LEU A 22 13.89 16.45 -4.62
C LEU A 22 14.29 17.90 -4.33
N VAL A 23 13.31 18.80 -4.30
CA VAL A 23 13.49 20.20 -3.90
C VAL A 23 12.88 20.39 -2.53
N LEU A 24 13.73 20.76 -1.57
CA LEU A 24 13.35 21.09 -0.20
C LEU A 24 13.53 22.59 0.04
N ASN A 25 12.62 23.18 0.82
CA ASN A 25 12.77 24.52 1.37
C ASN A 25 13.23 24.38 2.82
N VAL A 26 14.35 25.03 3.16
CA VAL A 26 14.89 25.07 4.52
C VAL A 26 14.77 26.51 4.98
N HIS A 27 14.32 26.73 6.22
CA HIS A 27 14.23 28.07 6.77
C HIS A 27 15.64 28.72 6.83
N PRO A 28 15.81 30.01 6.49
CA PRO A 28 17.13 30.65 6.47
C PRO A 28 17.89 30.60 7.80
N ASP A 29 17.17 30.54 8.92
CA ASP A 29 17.78 30.47 10.25
C ASP A 29 18.19 29.04 10.67
N GLU A 30 17.71 28.02 9.94
CA GLU A 30 17.93 26.60 10.26
C GLU A 30 18.84 25.89 9.25
N VAL A 31 19.19 26.57 8.14
CA VAL A 31 20.06 26.00 7.11
C VAL A 31 21.49 25.83 7.67
N PRO A 32 22.07 24.62 7.64
CA PRO A 32 23.42 24.42 8.13
C PRO A 32 24.45 25.15 7.27
N GLU A 33 25.34 25.93 7.89
CA GLU A 33 26.37 26.68 7.17
C GLU A 33 27.31 25.76 6.35
N ASP A 34 27.61 24.58 6.88
CA ASP A 34 28.41 23.56 6.20
C ASP A 34 27.76 23.08 4.88
N LEU A 35 26.43 23.05 4.82
CA LEU A 35 25.69 22.69 3.60
C LEU A 35 25.87 23.79 2.53
N LEU A 36 25.81 25.06 2.93
CA LEU A 36 26.00 26.21 2.03
C LEU A 36 27.43 26.32 1.49
N ARG A 37 28.41 25.93 2.30
CA ARG A 37 29.85 26.00 1.94
C ARG A 37 30.35 24.79 1.17
N SER A 38 29.57 23.72 1.11
CA SER A 38 29.95 22.47 0.43
C SER A 38 30.06 22.66 -1.08
N TRP A 39 30.99 21.92 -1.72
CA TRP A 39 31.20 22.03 -3.16
C TRP A 39 30.09 21.37 -3.98
N VAL A 40 29.92 21.86 -5.21
CA VAL A 40 28.96 21.29 -6.17
C VAL A 40 29.33 19.84 -6.49
N GLY A 41 28.36 18.94 -6.38
CA GLY A 41 28.54 17.50 -6.62
C GLY A 41 28.92 16.69 -5.38
N GLN A 42 29.03 17.32 -4.20
CA GLN A 42 29.19 16.59 -2.94
C GLN A 42 28.02 15.62 -2.71
N ARG A 43 28.34 14.41 -2.26
CA ARG A 43 27.34 13.35 -2.00
C ARG A 43 26.99 13.33 -0.51
N TYR A 44 25.70 13.24 -0.22
CA TYR A 44 25.18 13.14 1.14
C TYR A 44 24.49 11.79 1.36
N TYR A 45 24.63 11.26 2.56
CA TYR A 45 23.74 10.20 3.05
C TYR A 45 22.58 10.88 3.78
N CYS A 46 21.36 10.75 3.26
CA CYS A 46 20.19 11.44 3.78
C CYS A 46 19.25 10.46 4.49
N ALA A 47 18.87 10.78 5.73
CA ALA A 47 17.75 10.17 6.42
C ALA A 47 16.61 11.20 6.49
N LEU A 48 15.43 10.86 5.99
CA LEU A 48 14.26 11.72 5.99
C LEU A 48 13.18 11.09 6.85
N ILE A 49 12.65 11.85 7.80
CA ILE A 49 11.54 11.48 8.66
C ILE A 49 10.48 12.56 8.49
N GLY A 50 9.25 12.16 8.17
CA GLY A 50 8.13 13.10 8.20
C GLY A 50 7.85 13.49 9.64
N ILE A 51 7.60 14.77 9.91
CA ILE A 51 7.26 15.30 11.23
C ILE A 51 5.87 15.94 11.17
N GLN A 52 5.18 15.93 12.30
CA GLN A 52 3.88 16.55 12.50
C GLN A 52 4.05 17.98 13.06
N ASP A 53 2.95 18.73 13.15
CA ASP A 53 2.94 20.09 13.71
C ASP A 53 3.37 20.13 15.20
N ASP A 54 3.34 19.00 15.90
CA ASP A 54 3.79 18.84 17.29
C ASP A 54 5.24 18.34 17.41
N GLU A 55 6.03 18.46 16.32
CA GLU A 55 7.43 17.99 16.20
C GLU A 55 7.62 16.48 16.41
N THR A 56 6.55 15.71 16.52
CA THR A 56 6.66 14.26 16.60
C THR A 56 6.85 13.66 15.21
N PRO A 57 7.61 12.55 15.08
CA PRO A 57 7.66 11.81 13.83
C PRO A 57 6.25 11.40 13.41
N VAL A 58 5.88 11.68 12.16
CA VAL A 58 4.72 11.07 11.53
C VAL A 58 4.89 9.56 11.71
N PRO A 59 3.96 8.87 12.39
CA PRO A 59 4.07 7.45 12.58
C PRO A 59 4.23 6.85 11.20
N HIS A 60 5.36 6.19 10.97
CA HIS A 60 5.58 5.46 9.74
C HIS A 60 4.50 4.37 9.76
N LYS A 61 3.35 4.60 9.12
CA LYS A 61 2.52 3.50 8.67
C LYS A 61 3.45 2.85 7.66
N PRO A 62 4.06 1.68 7.97
CA PRO A 62 4.90 1.06 6.97
C PRO A 62 4.01 1.01 5.72
N ILE A 63 4.54 1.46 4.58
CA ILE A 63 4.11 0.86 3.34
C ILE A 63 4.62 -0.58 3.48
N THR A 64 3.94 -1.38 4.31
CA THR A 64 3.96 -2.81 4.16
C THR A 64 3.54 -2.92 2.72
N LYS A 65 4.44 -3.37 1.84
CA LYS A 65 4.00 -4.28 0.80
C LYS A 65 3.01 -5.17 1.53
N LYS A 66 1.70 -4.99 1.27
CA LYS A 66 0.68 -5.82 1.90
C LYS A 66 1.25 -7.23 1.80
N SER A 67 1.41 -7.92 2.93
CA SER A 67 1.94 -9.29 2.90
C SER A 67 1.23 -10.01 1.76
N HIS A 68 1.93 -10.86 1.00
CA HIS A 68 1.33 -11.55 -0.14
C HIS A 68 -0.06 -12.12 0.21
N GLY A 69 -0.25 -12.58 1.45
CA GLY A 69 -1.53 -13.01 2.01
C GLY A 69 -2.59 -11.92 2.23
N GLN A 70 -2.21 -10.72 2.67
CA GLN A 70 -3.14 -9.62 2.97
C GLN A 70 -3.92 -9.17 1.72
N LYS A 71 -3.34 -9.29 0.52
CA LYS A 71 -4.05 -8.97 -0.73
C LYS A 71 -5.27 -9.87 -0.96
N TYR A 72 -5.22 -11.13 -0.52
CA TYR A 72 -6.32 -12.08 -0.63
C TYR A 72 -7.43 -11.77 0.37
N VAL A 73 -7.06 -11.44 1.62
CA VAL A 73 -8.04 -11.00 2.63
C VAL A 73 -8.81 -9.78 2.14
N ASP A 74 -8.10 -8.80 1.58
CA ASP A 74 -8.70 -7.57 1.09
C ASP A 74 -9.59 -7.83 -0.14
N ARG A 75 -9.13 -8.63 -1.12
CA ARG A 75 -9.92 -8.97 -2.31
C ARG A 75 -11.17 -9.79 -1.94
N ALA A 76 -11.06 -10.74 -1.01
CA ALA A 76 -12.21 -11.47 -0.49
C ALA A 76 -13.25 -10.55 0.17
N GLY A 77 -12.78 -9.53 0.89
CA GLY A 77 -13.63 -8.49 1.49
C GLY A 77 -14.32 -7.61 0.45
N ILE A 78 -13.62 -7.24 -0.62
CA ILE A 78 -14.19 -6.44 -1.72
C ILE A 78 -15.21 -7.28 -2.50
N MET A 79 -14.82 -8.47 -2.94
CA MET A 79 -15.64 -9.37 -3.74
C MET A 79 -16.96 -9.74 -3.03
N ALA A 80 -16.92 -9.99 -1.70
CA ALA A 80 -18.14 -10.26 -0.94
C ALA A 80 -19.15 -9.10 -0.88
N ARG A 81 -18.76 -7.87 -1.24
CA ARG A 81 -19.64 -6.68 -1.28
C ARG A 81 -20.17 -6.35 -2.67
N GLU A 82 -19.64 -7.00 -3.71
CA GLU A 82 -20.06 -6.79 -5.10
C GLU A 82 -21.37 -7.55 -5.33
N LYS A 83 -22.42 -6.87 -5.79
CA LYS A 83 -23.72 -7.50 -6.05
C LYS A 83 -23.65 -8.51 -7.19
N GLU A 84 -22.77 -8.24 -8.14
CA GLU A 84 -22.46 -9.07 -9.28
C GLU A 84 -21.80 -10.37 -8.83
N PHE A 85 -20.98 -10.31 -7.78
CA PHE A 85 -20.48 -11.52 -7.13
C PHE A 85 -21.58 -12.29 -6.41
N TRP A 86 -22.57 -11.61 -5.83
CA TRP A 86 -23.71 -12.29 -5.22
C TRP A 86 -24.51 -13.09 -6.25
N GLU A 87 -24.74 -12.50 -7.42
CA GLU A 87 -25.38 -13.19 -8.55
C GLU A 87 -24.56 -14.39 -9.03
N PHE A 88 -23.24 -14.21 -9.22
CA PHE A 88 -22.33 -15.30 -9.57
C PHE A 88 -22.36 -16.45 -8.55
N ALA A 89 -22.36 -16.12 -7.26
CA ALA A 89 -22.36 -17.11 -6.17
C ALA A 89 -23.76 -17.68 -5.87
N GLY A 90 -24.82 -17.10 -6.43
CA GLY A 90 -26.21 -17.48 -6.15
C GLY A 90 -26.65 -17.17 -4.72
N VAL A 91 -26.19 -16.04 -4.16
CA VAL A 91 -26.47 -15.59 -2.80
C VAL A 91 -27.18 -14.24 -2.78
N GLU A 92 -27.75 -13.85 -1.64
CA GLU A 92 -28.63 -12.66 -1.56
C GLU A 92 -28.00 -11.48 -0.80
N ASN A 93 -26.94 -11.71 -0.04
CA ASN A 93 -26.31 -10.67 0.79
C ASN A 93 -24.81 -10.91 1.02
N GLU A 94 -24.14 -9.91 1.61
CA GLU A 94 -22.69 -9.93 1.89
C GLU A 94 -22.26 -11.05 2.85
N GLU A 95 -23.10 -11.42 3.82
CA GLU A 95 -22.76 -12.47 4.79
C GLU A 95 -22.74 -13.83 4.10
N ASP A 96 -23.76 -14.14 3.30
CA ASP A 96 -23.82 -15.37 2.51
C ASP A 96 -22.68 -15.43 1.47
N ALA A 97 -22.34 -14.30 0.84
CA ALA A 97 -21.18 -14.21 -0.05
C ALA A 97 -19.85 -14.47 0.70
N SER A 98 -19.73 -13.97 1.92
CA SER A 98 -18.58 -14.20 2.78
C SER A 98 -18.50 -15.67 3.24
N GLU A 99 -19.64 -16.30 3.52
CA GLU A 99 -19.74 -17.73 3.82
C GLU A 99 -19.39 -18.58 2.60
N PHE A 100 -19.88 -18.24 1.41
CA PHE A 100 -19.53 -18.92 0.16
C PHE A 100 -18.01 -18.95 -0.06
N ILE A 101 -17.33 -17.81 0.10
CA ILE A 101 -15.87 -17.73 -0.04
C ILE A 101 -15.16 -18.62 1.00
N ARG A 102 -15.63 -18.61 2.26
CA ARG A 102 -15.06 -19.43 3.35
C ARG A 102 -15.21 -20.93 3.06
N ASN A 103 -16.40 -21.34 2.68
CA ASN A 103 -16.71 -22.73 2.36
C ASN A 103 -15.92 -23.21 1.14
N PHE A 104 -15.83 -22.39 0.08
CA PHE A 104 -15.06 -22.72 -1.11
C PHE A 104 -13.56 -22.86 -0.82
N CYS A 105 -13.01 -21.97 0.02
CA CYS A 105 -11.59 -21.98 0.38
C CYS A 105 -11.26 -22.93 1.55
N ASN A 106 -12.25 -23.59 2.14
CA ASN A 106 -12.13 -24.46 3.31
C ASN A 106 -11.43 -23.77 4.51
N ILE A 107 -11.93 -22.59 4.90
CA ILE A 107 -11.42 -21.79 6.02
C ILE A 107 -12.56 -21.31 6.92
N HIS A 108 -12.28 -21.07 8.20
CA HIS A 108 -13.29 -20.58 9.16
C HIS A 108 -13.43 -19.05 9.13
N SER A 109 -12.32 -18.36 8.82
CA SER A 109 -12.25 -16.90 8.71
C SER A 109 -11.50 -16.48 7.45
N ARG A 110 -12.01 -15.44 6.76
CA ARG A 110 -11.31 -14.81 5.63
C ARG A 110 -9.92 -14.30 6.00
N SER A 111 -9.65 -14.00 7.27
CA SER A 111 -8.31 -13.61 7.73
C SER A 111 -7.26 -14.71 7.56
N GLU A 112 -7.66 -15.98 7.46
CA GLU A 112 -6.76 -17.12 7.25
C GLU A 112 -6.11 -17.12 5.87
N LEU A 113 -6.73 -16.45 4.87
CA LEU A 113 -6.12 -16.22 3.56
C LEU A 113 -4.78 -15.48 3.66
N LYS A 114 -4.50 -14.82 4.79
CA LYS A 114 -3.23 -14.15 5.04
C LYS A 114 -2.03 -15.09 5.12
N SER A 115 -2.23 -16.34 5.52
CA SER A 115 -1.12 -17.28 5.77
C SER A 115 -1.37 -18.69 5.22
N ASN A 116 -2.59 -19.01 4.79
CA ASN A 116 -2.93 -20.32 4.24
C ASN A 116 -2.77 -20.33 2.70
N GLU A 117 -1.64 -20.80 2.20
CA GLU A 117 -1.32 -20.85 0.76
C GLU A 117 -2.32 -21.72 -0.04
N PHE A 118 -2.80 -22.82 0.54
CA PHE A 118 -3.79 -23.67 -0.12
C PHE A 118 -5.11 -22.95 -0.32
N ALA A 119 -5.58 -22.23 0.72
CA ALA A 119 -6.76 -21.38 0.62
C ALA A 119 -6.56 -20.22 -0.37
N GLN A 120 -5.35 -19.70 -0.53
CA GLN A 120 -5.04 -18.68 -1.55
C GLN A 120 -5.21 -19.23 -2.97
N ILE A 121 -4.75 -20.45 -3.24
CA ILE A 121 -4.92 -21.11 -4.55
C ILE A 121 -6.40 -21.31 -4.86
N LEU A 122 -7.17 -21.79 -3.88
CA LEU A 122 -8.62 -21.93 -4.03
C LEU A 122 -9.30 -20.57 -4.26
N PHE A 123 -8.87 -19.54 -3.54
CA PHE A 123 -9.38 -18.18 -3.71
C PHE A 123 -9.08 -17.61 -5.10
N GLU A 124 -7.90 -17.86 -5.67
CA GLU A 124 -7.59 -17.46 -7.05
C GLU A 124 -8.51 -18.16 -8.04
N ASN A 125 -8.78 -19.45 -7.85
CA ASN A 125 -9.68 -20.21 -8.73
C ASN A 125 -11.10 -19.62 -8.80
N ILE A 126 -11.66 -19.26 -7.66
CA ILE A 126 -12.99 -18.61 -7.60
C ILE A 126 -12.95 -17.19 -8.17
N ASN A 127 -11.91 -16.40 -7.88
CA ASN A 127 -11.76 -15.05 -8.40
C ASN A 127 -11.64 -15.06 -9.94
N ASP A 128 -10.91 -16.02 -10.51
CA ASP A 128 -10.78 -16.18 -11.96
C ASP A 128 -12.10 -16.61 -12.61
N LYS A 129 -12.83 -17.54 -11.99
CA LYS A 129 -14.17 -17.94 -12.46
C LYS A 129 -15.14 -16.77 -12.44
N TYR A 130 -15.12 -15.99 -11.37
CA TYR A 130 -15.96 -14.80 -11.24
C TYR A 130 -15.61 -13.76 -12.30
N ASN A 131 -14.33 -13.43 -12.49
CA ASN A 131 -13.92 -12.47 -13.52
C ASN A 131 -14.36 -12.91 -14.92
N LYS A 132 -14.22 -14.20 -15.24
CA LYS A 132 -14.67 -14.75 -16.52
C LYS A 132 -16.19 -14.65 -16.67
N TRP A 133 -16.95 -15.02 -15.63
CA TRP A 133 -18.39 -14.88 -15.63
C TRP A 133 -18.83 -13.42 -15.79
N TYR A 134 -18.13 -12.49 -15.13
CA TYR A 134 -18.40 -11.05 -15.19
C TYR A 134 -18.11 -10.48 -16.59
N GLU A 135 -17.07 -10.96 -17.28
CA GLU A 135 -16.83 -10.58 -18.69
C GLU A 135 -17.94 -11.08 -19.64
N GLU A 136 -18.51 -12.25 -19.36
CA GLU A 136 -19.56 -12.88 -20.18
C GLU A 136 -20.97 -12.31 -19.90
N ASN A 137 -21.26 -11.91 -18.65
CA ASN A 137 -22.61 -11.54 -18.19
C ASN A 137 -22.71 -10.09 -17.67
N GLY A 138 -21.60 -9.43 -17.38
CA GLY A 138 -21.52 -8.08 -16.80
C GLY A 138 -21.68 -6.94 -17.82
N LYS A 139 -22.73 -6.99 -18.64
CA LYS A 139 -23.20 -5.86 -19.46
C LYS A 139 -24.68 -5.60 -19.28
#